data_AF-A0A938EI45-F1
#
_entry.id   AF-A0A938EI45-F1
#
_cell.length_a   1.000
_cell.length_b   1.000
_cell.length_c   1.000
_cell.angle_alpha   90.00
_cell.angle_beta   90.00
_cell.angle_gamma   90.00
#
_symmetry.space_group_name_H-M   'P 1'
#
loop_
_entity.id
_entity.type
_entity.pdbx_description
1 polymer ?
#
loop_
_entity_poly.entity_id
_entity_poly.type
_entity_poly.pdbx_seq_one_letter_code
_entity_poly.pdbx_strand_id
1 'polypeptide(L)'
;MTSHWVIWAIMRIYKSLISAIAVIFFMTGCSSGPNALTNTQGPVGSGANSSIGEIYVQNVVIAKGTENTATVVATISNSGLIEDQLVDVVVENPAPKSVVFSPAGNISIPARGLINLGINAQSPHVDLIEFSPRQSSFVKITFVFKN
;
A
#
# COMPACT_ATOMS: atom_id res chain seq x y z
N MET A 1 -58.08 -30.05 29.56
CA MET A 1 -57.51 -28.75 30.00
C MET A 1 -55.98 -28.84 30.09
N THR A 2 -55.25 -28.79 28.97
CA THR A 2 -53.77 -28.85 28.97
C THR A 2 -53.11 -27.99 27.89
N SER A 3 -53.90 -27.33 27.03
CA SER A 3 -53.41 -26.64 25.83
C SER A 3 -52.74 -25.28 26.13
N HIS A 4 -53.25 -24.50 27.09
CA HIS A 4 -52.76 -23.13 27.33
C HIS A 4 -51.36 -23.05 27.95
N TRP A 5 -51.02 -23.99 28.84
CA TRP A 5 -49.71 -24.04 29.52
C TRP A 5 -48.56 -24.41 28.57
N VAL A 6 -48.84 -25.32 27.62
CA VAL A 6 -47.86 -25.74 26.61
C VAL A 6 -47.54 -24.61 25.65
N ILE A 7 -48.54 -23.85 25.20
CA ILE A 7 -48.37 -22.70 24.29
C ILE A 7 -47.54 -21.58 24.94
N TRP A 8 -47.79 -21.29 26.22
CA TRP A 8 -47.01 -20.30 26.98
C TRP A 8 -45.55 -20.73 27.22
N ALA A 9 -45.32 -22.01 27.51
CA ALA A 9 -43.96 -22.55 27.65
C ALA A 9 -43.18 -22.47 26.32
N ILE A 10 -43.82 -22.80 25.20
CA ILE A 10 -43.22 -22.71 23.85
C ILE A 10 -42.88 -21.25 23.51
N MET A 11 -43.80 -20.30 23.73
CA MET A 11 -43.54 -18.87 23.45
C MET A 11 -42.39 -18.29 24.30
N ARG A 12 -42.22 -18.75 25.54
CA ARG A 12 -41.12 -18.32 26.42
C ARG A 12 -39.76 -18.85 25.94
N ILE A 13 -39.71 -20.09 25.46
CA ILE A 13 -38.50 -20.69 24.88
C ILE A 13 -38.13 -19.99 23.57
N TYR A 14 -39.11 -19.69 22.70
CA TYR A 14 -38.87 -18.97 21.44
C TYR A 14 -38.30 -17.56 21.67
N LYS A 15 -38.84 -16.78 22.61
CA LYS A 15 -38.30 -15.46 22.95
C LYS A 15 -36.86 -15.53 23.49
N SER A 16 -36.57 -16.55 24.29
CA SER A 16 -35.22 -16.79 24.82
C SER A 16 -34.23 -17.15 23.72
N LEU A 17 -34.65 -17.99 22.76
CA LEU A 17 -33.80 -18.43 21.65
C LEU A 17 -33.50 -17.27 20.68
N ILE A 18 -34.51 -16.45 20.36
CA ILE A 18 -34.34 -15.27 19.48
C ILE A 18 -33.38 -14.25 20.12
N SER A 19 -33.51 -14.01 21.43
CA SER A 19 -32.59 -13.13 22.17
C SER A 19 -31.15 -13.65 22.17
N ALA A 20 -30.95 -14.95 22.41
CA ALA A 20 -29.63 -15.57 22.41
C ALA A 20 -28.96 -15.48 21.03
N ILE A 21 -29.71 -15.68 19.94
CA ILE A 21 -29.19 -15.56 18.57
C ILE A 21 -28.79 -14.10 18.27
N ALA A 22 -29.60 -13.12 18.69
CA ALA A 22 -29.28 -11.71 18.48
C ALA A 22 -27.96 -11.31 19.16
N VAL A 23 -27.74 -11.74 20.41
CA VAL A 23 -26.49 -11.44 21.15
C VAL A 23 -25.26 -12.03 20.44
N ILE A 24 -25.36 -13.25 19.91
CA ILE A 24 -24.25 -13.91 19.20
C ILE A 24 -23.85 -13.09 17.95
N PHE A 25 -24.83 -12.61 17.17
CA PHE A 25 -24.55 -11.80 15.97
C PHE A 25 -23.87 -10.46 16.30
N PHE A 26 -24.26 -9.81 17.41
CA PHE A 26 -23.61 -8.57 17.84
C PHE A 26 -22.19 -8.78 18.37
N MET A 27 -21.87 -9.94 18.96
CA MET A 27 -20.54 -10.22 19.49
C MET A 27 -19.54 -10.72 18.42
N THR A 28 -20.00 -11.30 17.31
CA THR A 28 -19.12 -11.78 16.22
C THR A 28 -18.63 -10.68 15.26
N GLY A 29 -19.12 -9.45 15.39
CA GLY A 29 -18.83 -8.34 14.46
C GLY A 29 -17.75 -7.35 14.89
N CYS A 30 -17.17 -7.46 16.09
CA CYS A 30 -16.19 -6.46 16.57
C CYS A 30 -14.79 -6.54 15.91
N SER A 31 -14.48 -7.64 15.21
CA SER A 31 -13.17 -7.84 14.55
C SER A 31 -13.27 -7.91 13.02
N SER A 32 -14.48 -7.99 12.47
CA SER A 32 -14.75 -8.13 11.04
C SER A 32 -15.57 -6.95 10.54
N GLY A 33 -15.04 -6.19 9.58
CA GLY A 33 -15.70 -5.00 9.04
C GLY A 33 -14.72 -4.07 8.34
N PRO A 34 -15.18 -2.92 7.82
CA PRO A 34 -14.32 -1.94 7.15
C PRO A 34 -13.14 -1.49 8.01
N ASN A 35 -13.36 -1.42 9.33
CA ASN A 35 -12.36 -1.05 10.34
C ASN A 35 -11.67 -2.25 11.00
N ALA A 36 -11.73 -3.45 10.40
CA ALA A 36 -10.98 -4.60 10.91
C ALA A 36 -9.49 -4.24 10.97
N LEU A 37 -8.81 -4.63 12.05
CA LEU A 37 -7.38 -4.36 12.23
C LEU A 37 -6.55 -4.82 11.04
N THR A 38 -6.99 -5.89 10.36
CA THR A 38 -6.34 -6.44 9.18
C THR A 38 -6.35 -5.51 7.97
N ASN A 39 -7.38 -4.67 7.83
CA ASN A 39 -7.51 -3.70 6.73
C ASN A 39 -6.67 -2.45 6.96
N THR A 40 -6.39 -2.14 8.23
CA THR A 40 -5.54 -1.01 8.64
C THR A 40 -4.07 -1.40 8.83
N GLN A 41 -3.72 -2.67 8.60
CA GLN A 41 -2.32 -3.09 8.66
C GLN A 41 -1.53 -2.32 7.59
N GLY A 42 -0.42 -1.74 8.01
CA GLY A 42 0.56 -1.21 7.06
C GLY A 42 1.14 -2.33 6.18
N PRO A 43 1.81 -1.98 5.07
CA PRO A 43 2.49 -2.95 4.24
C PRO A 43 3.46 -3.82 5.04
N VAL A 44 3.45 -5.12 4.77
CA VAL A 44 4.44 -6.06 5.30
C VAL A 44 5.69 -6.01 4.42
N GLY A 45 6.76 -5.37 4.91
CA GLY A 45 8.01 -5.19 4.17
C GLY A 45 8.82 -4.00 4.67
N SER A 46 10.01 -3.80 4.09
CA SER A 46 10.88 -2.65 4.41
C SER A 46 10.51 -1.38 3.63
N GLY A 47 9.64 -1.50 2.64
CA GLY A 47 9.29 -0.40 1.74
C GLY A 47 8.19 0.51 2.29
N ALA A 48 8.27 1.79 1.91
CA ALA A 48 7.23 2.77 2.17
C ALA A 48 6.21 2.82 1.02
N ASN A 49 4.96 3.16 1.35
CA ASN A 49 3.90 3.38 0.37
C ASN A 49 3.39 4.82 0.48
N SER A 50 2.94 5.39 -0.63
CA SER A 50 2.31 6.71 -0.68
C SER A 50 1.40 6.83 -1.89
N SER A 51 0.34 7.62 -1.81
CA SER A 51 -0.56 7.93 -2.93
C SER A 51 -0.71 9.44 -3.13
N ILE A 52 -0.96 9.83 -4.39
CA ILE A 52 -1.41 11.16 -4.77
C ILE A 52 -2.41 11.03 -5.91
N GLY A 53 -3.65 11.48 -5.69
CA GLY A 53 -4.73 11.30 -6.67
C GLY A 53 -4.91 9.82 -7.07
N GLU A 54 -4.81 9.53 -8.36
CA GLU A 54 -4.93 8.19 -8.95
C GLU A 54 -3.59 7.43 -9.05
N ILE A 55 -2.49 8.07 -8.61
CA ILE A 55 -1.15 7.47 -8.56
C ILE A 55 -0.89 6.88 -7.19
N TYR A 56 -0.44 5.63 -7.17
CA TYR A 56 -0.02 4.94 -5.96
C TYR A 56 1.38 4.36 -6.14
N VAL A 57 2.28 4.75 -5.23
CA VAL A 57 3.67 4.33 -5.16
C VAL A 57 3.81 3.34 -4.01
N GLN A 58 4.32 2.16 -4.31
CA GLN A 58 4.36 1.01 -3.42
C GLN A 58 5.76 0.47 -3.25
N ASN A 59 6.04 -0.07 -2.07
CA ASN A 59 7.26 -0.79 -1.73
C ASN A 59 8.53 0.00 -2.08
N VAL A 60 8.54 1.30 -1.78
CA VAL A 60 9.68 2.18 -2.04
C VAL A 60 10.83 1.80 -1.12
N VAL A 61 11.92 1.32 -1.71
CA VAL A 61 13.18 1.04 -1.01
C VAL A 61 14.36 1.57 -1.84
N ILE A 62 15.47 1.85 -1.16
CA ILE A 62 16.75 2.13 -1.81
C ILE A 62 17.59 0.86 -1.75
N ALA A 63 17.83 0.24 -2.91
CA ALA A 63 18.73 -0.89 -3.05
C ALA A 63 20.16 -0.37 -3.17
N LYS A 64 21.04 -0.75 -2.23
CA LYS A 64 22.46 -0.40 -2.31
C LYS A 64 23.11 -1.12 -3.49
N GLY A 65 23.73 -0.37 -4.39
CA GLY A 65 24.51 -0.89 -5.51
C GLY A 65 25.99 -1.05 -5.18
N THR A 66 26.81 -1.23 -6.22
CA THR A 66 28.27 -1.26 -6.14
C THR A 66 28.85 0.16 -6.10
N GLU A 67 29.97 0.36 -5.42
CA GLU A 67 30.78 1.60 -5.55
C GLU A 67 30.01 2.93 -5.37
N ASN A 68 29.43 3.16 -4.20
CA ASN A 68 28.67 4.38 -3.87
C ASN A 68 27.54 4.70 -4.86
N THR A 69 26.89 3.67 -5.39
CA THR A 69 25.62 3.83 -6.10
C THR A 69 24.49 3.18 -5.30
N ALA A 70 23.28 3.63 -5.56
CA ALA A 70 22.08 2.94 -5.11
C ALA A 70 20.97 3.12 -6.15
N THR A 71 19.97 2.25 -6.14
CA THR A 71 18.84 2.32 -7.07
C THR A 71 17.55 2.41 -6.28
N VAL A 72 16.65 3.29 -6.71
CA VAL A 72 15.29 3.37 -6.16
C VAL A 72 14.48 2.22 -6.74
N VAL A 73 13.95 1.37 -5.86
CA VAL A 73 13.06 0.27 -6.22
C VAL A 73 11.67 0.61 -5.71
N ALA A 74 10.69 0.58 -6.60
CA ALA A 74 9.31 0.89 -6.29
C ALA A 74 8.38 0.32 -7.36
N THR A 75 7.12 0.09 -7.00
CA THR A 75 6.05 -0.17 -7.96
C THR A 75 5.15 1.04 -8.00
N ILE A 76 4.94 1.62 -9.19
CA ILE A 76 4.08 2.78 -9.39
C ILE A 76 2.89 2.32 -10.21
N SER A 77 1.68 2.48 -9.67
CA SER A 77 0.43 2.14 -10.34
C SER A 77 -0.41 3.39 -10.56
N ASN A 78 -1.06 3.46 -11.72
CA ASN A 78 -2.00 4.51 -12.08
C ASN A 78 -3.37 3.87 -12.31
N SER A 79 -4.34 4.14 -11.43
CA SER A 79 -5.72 3.69 -11.59
C SER A 79 -6.56 4.57 -12.51
N GLY A 80 -6.00 5.72 -12.91
CA GLY A 80 -6.64 6.73 -13.71
C GLY A 80 -6.83 6.36 -15.17
N LEU A 81 -7.65 7.17 -15.85
CA LEU A 81 -7.98 6.99 -17.27
C LEU A 81 -6.96 7.62 -18.22
N ILE A 82 -6.08 8.47 -17.69
CA ILE A 82 -5.08 9.22 -18.45
C ILE A 82 -3.69 8.72 -18.04
N GLU A 83 -2.79 8.62 -19.01
CA GLU A 83 -1.39 8.30 -18.73
C GLU A 83 -0.70 9.42 -17.95
N ASP A 84 0.29 9.06 -17.15
CA ASP A 84 1.10 10.01 -16.40
C ASP A 84 2.58 9.71 -16.58
N GLN A 85 3.45 10.58 -16.07
CA GLN A 85 4.89 10.45 -16.21
C GLN A 85 5.57 10.79 -14.90
N LEU A 86 6.46 9.91 -14.45
CA LEU A 86 7.44 10.26 -13.43
C LEU A 86 8.49 11.16 -14.08
N VAL A 87 8.56 12.42 -13.65
CA VAL A 87 9.44 13.43 -14.23
C VAL A 87 10.65 13.75 -13.37
N ASP A 88 10.56 13.53 -12.05
CA ASP A 88 11.67 13.75 -11.14
C ASP A 88 11.55 12.89 -9.88
N VAL A 89 12.70 12.63 -9.25
CA VAL A 89 12.85 11.92 -7.99
C VAL A 89 13.87 12.66 -7.16
N VAL A 90 13.38 13.36 -6.14
CA VAL A 90 14.22 14.14 -5.23
C VAL A 90 14.50 13.30 -3.98
N VAL A 91 15.78 13.11 -3.67
CA VAL A 91 16.22 12.36 -2.50
C VAL A 91 16.92 13.32 -1.53
N GLU A 92 16.44 13.38 -0.30
CA GLU A 92 16.90 14.31 0.73
C GLU A 92 17.29 13.58 2.01
N ASN A 93 18.30 14.13 2.71
CA ASN A 93 18.73 13.71 4.04
C ASN A 93 19.07 12.21 4.17
N PRO A 94 20.19 11.72 3.57
CA PRO A 94 21.16 12.46 2.77
C PRO A 94 20.75 12.56 1.28
N ALA A 95 21.30 13.55 0.57
CA ALA A 95 21.10 13.70 -0.87
C ALA A 95 22.22 13.01 -1.66
N PRO A 96 21.91 12.34 -2.79
CA PRO A 96 22.90 11.88 -3.76
C PRO A 96 23.52 13.07 -4.49
N LYS A 97 24.66 12.85 -5.16
CA LYS A 97 25.24 13.90 -6.03
C LYS A 97 24.42 14.10 -7.30
N SER A 98 23.87 13.02 -7.85
CA SER A 98 22.98 13.09 -9.00
C SER A 98 22.00 11.92 -9.00
N VAL A 99 20.86 12.14 -9.64
CA VAL A 99 19.81 11.16 -9.88
C VAL A 99 19.74 10.94 -11.39
N VAL A 100 19.83 9.68 -11.83
CA VAL A 100 19.88 9.30 -13.25
C VAL A 100 18.70 8.41 -13.55
N PHE A 101 17.97 8.74 -14.61
CA PHE A 101 16.82 7.99 -15.09
C PHE A 101 17.21 7.12 -16.27
N SER A 102 16.64 5.92 -16.31
CA SER A 102 16.68 5.05 -17.48
C SER A 102 15.27 4.53 -17.74
N PRO A 103 14.66 4.77 -18.92
CA PRO A 103 15.18 5.63 -19.99
C PRO A 103 15.42 7.08 -19.53
N ALA A 104 16.33 7.79 -20.20
CA ALA A 104 16.69 9.15 -19.82
C ALA A 104 15.50 10.11 -19.93
N GLY A 105 15.33 10.97 -18.92
CA GLY A 105 14.24 11.93 -18.83
C GLY A 105 13.09 11.39 -18.00
N ASN A 106 11.93 11.18 -18.62
CA ASN A 106 10.70 10.78 -17.93
C ASN A 106 10.40 9.29 -18.08
N ILE A 107 9.73 8.72 -17.09
CA ILE A 107 9.26 7.34 -17.12
C ILE A 107 7.75 7.34 -17.25
N SER A 108 7.23 6.81 -18.35
CA SER A 108 5.80 6.76 -18.63
C SER A 108 5.08 5.75 -17.75
N ILE A 109 3.94 6.15 -17.20
CA ILE A 109 3.06 5.34 -16.36
C ILE A 109 1.73 5.19 -17.12
N PRO A 110 1.42 3.99 -17.63
CA PRO A 110 0.23 3.79 -18.47
C PRO A 110 -1.06 3.98 -17.67
N ALA A 111 -2.11 4.50 -18.33
CA ALA A 111 -3.46 4.55 -17.77
C ALA A 111 -3.94 3.15 -17.38
N ARG A 112 -4.58 3.01 -16.21
CA ARG A 112 -5.02 1.73 -15.64
C ARG A 112 -3.93 0.66 -15.62
N GLY A 113 -2.68 1.07 -15.41
CA GLY A 113 -1.53 0.18 -15.47
C GLY A 113 -0.53 0.45 -14.36
N LEU A 114 0.61 -0.23 -14.46
CA LEU A 114 1.70 -0.13 -13.50
C LEU A 114 3.05 -0.21 -14.19
N ILE A 115 4.06 0.32 -13.51
CA ILE A 115 5.47 0.17 -13.83
C ILE A 115 6.24 -0.28 -12.59
N ASN A 116 7.34 -0.98 -12.83
CA ASN A 116 8.28 -1.36 -11.77
C ASN A 116 9.59 -0.62 -12.01
N LEU A 117 9.99 0.19 -11.03
CA LEU A 117 11.35 0.69 -10.90
C LEU A 117 12.17 -0.39 -10.21
N GLY A 118 13.27 -0.82 -10.83
CA GLY A 118 14.05 -1.93 -10.31
C GLY A 118 15.54 -1.80 -10.58
N ILE A 119 16.30 -2.78 -10.12
CA ILE A 119 17.76 -2.85 -10.34
C ILE A 119 18.13 -3.40 -11.72
N ASN A 120 17.15 -3.85 -12.51
CA ASN A 120 17.41 -4.46 -13.79
C ASN A 120 17.62 -3.39 -14.88
N ALA A 121 18.74 -3.46 -15.59
CA ALA A 121 19.10 -2.53 -16.66
C ALA A 121 18.09 -2.48 -17.82
N GLN A 122 17.32 -3.55 -18.07
CA GLN A 122 16.28 -3.54 -19.13
C GLN A 122 14.93 -2.98 -18.66
N SER A 123 14.74 -2.83 -17.35
CA SER A 123 13.54 -2.21 -16.79
C SER A 123 13.78 -0.72 -16.54
N PRO A 124 12.73 0.10 -16.45
CA PRO A 124 12.88 1.46 -15.98
C PRO A 124 13.55 1.49 -14.59
N HIS A 125 14.52 2.36 -14.40
CA HIS A 125 15.26 2.48 -13.15
C HIS A 125 15.71 3.91 -12.87
N VAL A 126 15.87 4.20 -11.59
CA VAL A 126 16.31 5.50 -11.08
C VAL A 126 17.51 5.27 -10.18
N ASP A 127 18.68 5.65 -10.67
CA ASP A 127 19.95 5.45 -9.99
C ASP A 127 20.40 6.72 -9.26
N LEU A 128 20.95 6.51 -8.08
CA LEU A 128 21.47 7.52 -7.17
C LEU A 128 22.99 7.40 -7.19
N ILE A 129 23.67 8.39 -7.79
CA ILE A 129 25.12 8.37 -8.00
C ILE A 129 25.83 9.10 -6.85
N GLU A 130 26.98 8.56 -6.46
CA GLU A 130 27.75 8.99 -5.27
C GLU A 130 26.87 9.04 -4.01
N PHE A 131 26.08 7.98 -3.84
CA PHE A 131 25.13 7.81 -2.75
C PHE A 131 25.34 6.48 -2.04
N SER A 132 25.65 6.54 -0.74
CA SER A 132 25.91 5.36 0.09
C SER A 132 25.21 5.52 1.44
N PRO A 133 23.85 5.44 1.46
CA PRO A 133 23.12 5.53 2.70
C PRO A 133 23.46 4.33 3.58
N ARG A 134 23.38 4.52 4.90
CA ARG A 134 23.57 3.43 5.85
C ARG A 134 22.47 2.39 5.65
N GLN A 135 22.81 1.11 5.73
CA GLN A 135 21.78 0.07 5.70
C GLN A 135 20.78 0.27 6.85
N SER A 136 19.50 0.04 6.55
CA SER A 136 18.39 0.23 7.48
C SER A 136 18.20 1.66 8.00
N SER A 137 18.73 2.67 7.30
CA SER A 137 18.39 4.08 7.54
C SER A 137 17.23 4.53 6.66
N PHE A 138 16.50 5.53 7.13
CA PHE A 138 15.46 6.19 6.35
C PHE A 138 16.04 7.37 5.58
N VAL A 139 15.53 7.57 4.37
CA VAL A 139 15.83 8.71 3.50
C VAL A 139 14.51 9.25 2.99
N LYS A 140 14.40 10.57 2.85
CA LYS A 140 13.18 11.18 2.29
C LYS A 140 13.28 11.13 0.77
N ILE A 141 12.26 10.55 0.13
CA ILE A 141 12.14 10.51 -1.33
C ILE A 141 10.85 11.22 -1.72
N THR A 142 10.95 12.14 -2.67
CA THR A 142 9.81 12.85 -3.25
C THR A 142 9.74 12.49 -4.73
N PHE A 143 8.65 11.83 -5.13
CA PHE A 143 8.35 11.57 -6.54
C PHE A 143 7.56 12.74 -7.11
N VAL A 144 7.97 13.23 -8.28
CA VAL A 144 7.28 14.30 -8.99
C VAL A 144 6.68 13.73 -10.25
N PHE A 145 5.36 13.87 -10.38
CA PHE A 145 4.60 13.45 -11.54
C PHE A 145 4.23 14.66 -12.40
N LYS A 146 3.93 14.42 -13.67
CA LYS A 146 3.64 15.50 -14.62
C LYS A 146 2.28 16.15 -14.38
N ASN A 147 1.29 15.37 -13.98
CA ASN A 147 -0.11 15.82 -13.82
C ASN A 147 -0.56 15.88 -12.36
#